data_AF-A0A2P6VFW2-F1
#
_entry.id   AF-A0A2P6VFW2-F1
#
_cell.length_a   1.000
_cell.length_b   1.000
_cell.length_c   1.000
_cell.angle_alpha   90.00
_cell.angle_beta   90.00
_cell.angle_gamma   90.00
#
_symmetry.space_group_name_H-M   'P 1'
#
loop_
_entity.id
_entity.type
_entity.pdbx_description
1 polymer ?
#
loop_
_entity_poly.entity_id
_entity_poly.type
_entity_poly.pdbx_seq_one_letter_code
_entity_poly.pdbx_strand_id
1 'polypeptide(L)'
;MHASAGSERWREGQLYEEPMPDHGAALRLVVAVFDTTFHQTMPPEAYTYALPTALCREHAIRRYGFHGISYSYLTREAARMLGRPHQELNLILCHLGAGSSMCAVAGGRCVDTTMGFTPLKGLMMGSRCGDIDPAIVTYLLGTGMSVAQVDDVLNKQSGFKGMTGSIDVRSVEDCALRGEEDCQLALAVFLRRIRKYLGAYLVTLGGRVDAIVFSAGIGENGSLVRELACEGLEWAGVAVDPTSNEATVRGRGGAIQAPGSRVKVLVIPTDEQLEIAEQTMRVVRQQQGAAQGEGGRAA
;
A
#
# COMPACT_ATOMS: atom_id res chain seq x y z
N MET A 1 -25.78 29.33 -0.60
CA MET A 1 -26.55 28.63 0.45
C MET A 1 -25.59 28.38 1.61
N HIS A 2 -25.90 28.90 2.79
CA HIS A 2 -25.06 28.82 3.98
C HIS A 2 -24.93 27.37 4.47
N ALA A 3 -23.71 26.87 4.61
CA ALA A 3 -23.40 25.71 5.43
C ALA A 3 -22.52 26.20 6.59
N SER A 4 -23.07 26.18 7.81
CA SER A 4 -22.31 26.39 9.04
C SER A 4 -21.39 25.19 9.25
N ALA A 5 -20.09 25.43 9.23
CA ALA A 5 -19.08 24.43 9.57
C ALA A 5 -19.08 24.21 11.09
N GLY A 6 -19.66 23.09 11.53
CA GLY A 6 -19.41 22.54 12.86
C GLY A 6 -18.03 21.91 12.89
N SER A 7 -17.13 22.47 13.70
CA SER A 7 -15.78 21.95 13.91
C SER A 7 -15.79 20.77 14.87
N GLU A 8 -15.96 19.55 14.37
CA GLU A 8 -15.66 18.34 15.15
C GLU A 8 -14.30 17.77 14.71
N ARG A 9 -13.32 17.90 15.60
CA ARG A 9 -12.03 17.22 15.49
C ARG A 9 -12.23 15.74 15.83
N TRP A 10 -12.07 14.88 14.83
CA TRP A 10 -11.99 13.43 15.01
C TRP A 10 -10.85 13.07 15.98
N ARG A 11 -11.16 12.36 17.07
CA ARG A 11 -10.17 11.74 17.97
C ARG A 11 -10.30 10.22 17.90
N GLU A 12 -9.16 9.54 18.05
CA GLU A 12 -9.08 8.09 18.21
C GLU A 12 -9.94 7.63 19.39
N GLY A 13 -10.79 6.60 19.18
CA GLY A 13 -11.57 5.97 20.25
C GLY A 13 -12.98 6.52 20.52
N GLN A 14 -13.54 7.39 19.68
CA GLN A 14 -14.94 7.81 19.83
C GLN A 14 -15.92 6.73 19.35
N LEU A 15 -16.78 6.27 20.25
CA LEU A 15 -17.94 5.42 19.96
C LEU A 15 -19.06 6.27 19.35
N TYR A 16 -19.69 5.75 18.30
CA TYR A 16 -20.93 6.28 17.75
C TYR A 16 -22.06 5.35 18.15
N GLU A 17 -22.98 5.84 18.97
CA GLU A 17 -24.21 5.13 19.34
C GLU A 17 -25.37 5.70 18.49
N GLU A 18 -25.78 4.98 17.44
CA GLU A 18 -27.11 5.19 16.85
C GLU A 18 -28.11 4.21 17.48
N PRO A 19 -29.29 4.68 17.90
CA PRO A 19 -30.33 3.80 18.44
C PRO A 19 -30.97 2.99 17.30
N MET A 20 -30.58 1.72 17.19
CA MET A 20 -31.18 0.72 16.31
C MET A 20 -32.20 -0.17 17.06
N PRO A 21 -33.22 -0.74 16.38
CA PRO A 21 -34.31 -1.47 17.04
C PRO A 21 -33.85 -2.67 17.86
N ASP A 22 -34.37 -2.77 19.08
CA ASP A 22 -34.03 -3.72 20.13
C ASP A 22 -34.24 -5.19 19.69
N HIS A 23 -33.13 -5.90 19.51
CA HIS A 23 -33.08 -7.35 19.27
C HIS A 23 -32.17 -8.00 20.32
N GLY A 24 -32.48 -7.81 21.61
CA GLY A 24 -31.81 -8.53 22.70
C GLY A 24 -30.39 -8.06 22.97
N ALA A 25 -30.07 -7.81 24.24
CA ALA A 25 -28.82 -7.21 24.71
C ALA A 25 -27.57 -8.11 24.55
N ALA A 26 -27.22 -8.46 23.32
CA ALA A 26 -25.84 -8.78 22.96
C ALA A 26 -25.18 -7.48 22.49
N LEU A 27 -24.14 -7.02 23.19
CA LEU A 27 -23.30 -5.92 22.74
C LEU A 27 -22.84 -6.21 21.30
N ARG A 28 -23.40 -5.49 20.32
CA ARG A 28 -22.94 -5.52 18.94
C ARG A 28 -21.74 -4.58 18.84
N LEU A 29 -20.56 -5.11 19.14
CA LEU A 29 -19.31 -4.37 18.96
C LEU A 29 -19.01 -4.26 17.46
N VAL A 30 -18.92 -3.04 16.94
CA VAL A 30 -18.42 -2.76 15.60
C VAL A 30 -17.02 -2.17 15.72
N VAL A 31 -16.05 -2.75 15.02
CA VAL A 31 -14.67 -2.27 14.99
C VAL A 31 -14.37 -1.70 13.60
N ALA A 32 -13.90 -0.45 13.57
CA ALA A 32 -13.38 0.16 12.36
C ALA A 32 -11.88 -0.10 12.24
N VAL A 33 -11.47 -0.71 11.13
CA VAL A 33 -10.06 -0.95 10.79
C VAL A 33 -9.72 -0.06 9.59
N PHE A 34 -8.77 0.86 9.78
CA PHE A 34 -8.45 1.85 8.77
C PHE A 34 -7.18 1.49 8.01
N ASP A 35 -7.25 1.65 6.71
CA ASP A 35 -6.16 1.38 5.78
C ASP A 35 -4.98 2.37 5.90
N THR A 36 -5.19 3.45 6.65
CA THR A 36 -4.22 4.51 6.93
C THR A 36 -3.47 4.31 8.26
N THR A 37 -3.93 3.41 9.15
CA THR A 37 -3.39 3.29 10.52
C THR A 37 -1.94 2.83 10.54
N PHE A 38 -1.57 1.85 9.70
CA PHE A 38 -0.20 1.31 9.63
C PHE A 38 0.85 2.41 9.35
N HIS A 39 0.45 3.42 8.58
CA HIS A 39 1.30 4.51 8.11
C HIS A 39 1.47 5.65 9.11
N GLN A 40 0.72 5.65 10.23
CA GLN A 40 0.81 6.70 11.25
C GLN A 40 2.18 6.76 11.96
N THR A 41 3.03 5.75 11.74
CA THR A 41 4.41 5.71 12.24
C THR A 41 5.42 6.45 11.36
N MET A 42 5.01 6.96 10.18
CA MET A 42 5.89 7.75 9.31
C MET A 42 6.45 8.98 10.03
N PRO A 43 7.75 9.28 9.88
CA PRO A 43 8.33 10.48 10.45
C PRO A 43 7.86 11.75 9.70
N PRO A 44 7.93 12.95 10.32
CA PRO A 44 7.47 14.22 9.73
C PRO A 44 7.98 14.52 8.33
N GLU A 45 9.26 14.26 8.07
CA GLU A 45 9.90 14.45 6.78
C GLU A 45 9.36 13.53 5.68
N ALA A 46 8.80 12.36 6.03
CA ALA A 46 8.20 11.44 5.06
C ALA A 46 6.77 11.85 4.69
N TYR A 47 6.00 12.38 5.64
CA TYR A 47 4.59 12.73 5.39
C TYR A 47 4.32 14.18 5.02
N THR A 48 5.25 15.09 5.27
CA THR A 48 5.05 16.52 5.01
C THR A 48 5.25 16.84 3.53
N TYR A 49 4.26 17.47 2.89
CA TYR A 49 4.45 18.07 1.57
C TYR A 49 5.11 19.44 1.71
N ALA A 50 6.00 19.78 0.78
CA ALA A 50 6.65 21.09 0.69
C ALA A 50 5.70 22.16 0.12
N LEU A 51 4.53 22.31 0.75
CA LEU A 51 3.50 23.32 0.48
C LEU A 51 3.49 24.35 1.61
N PRO A 52 2.83 25.52 1.44
CA PRO A 52 2.68 26.48 2.52
C PRO A 52 2.13 25.82 3.79
N THR A 53 2.88 25.92 4.89
CA THR A 53 2.57 25.21 6.15
C THR A 53 1.18 25.55 6.69
N ALA A 54 0.71 26.78 6.47
CA ALA A 54 -0.64 27.19 6.86
C ALA A 54 -1.73 26.35 6.17
N LEU A 55 -1.63 26.16 4.85
CA LEU A 55 -2.57 25.35 4.07
C LEU A 55 -2.54 23.89 4.50
N CYS A 56 -1.34 23.34 4.72
CA CYS A 56 -1.20 21.97 5.21
C CYS A 56 -1.87 21.75 6.57
N ARG A 57 -1.76 22.71 7.49
CA ARG A 57 -2.39 22.64 8.81
C ARG A 57 -3.90 22.80 8.74
N GLU A 58 -4.36 23.78 7.97
CA GLU A 58 -5.79 24.08 7.82
C GLU A 58 -6.56 22.91 7.20
N HIS A 59 -6.01 22.31 6.15
CA HIS A 59 -6.69 21.26 5.38
C HIS A 59 -6.15 19.85 5.66
N ALA A 60 -5.32 19.69 6.69
CA ALA A 60 -4.65 18.42 7.02
C ALA A 60 -3.97 17.75 5.80
N ILE A 61 -3.34 18.56 4.94
CA ILE A 61 -2.64 18.07 3.73
C ILE A 61 -1.30 17.47 4.14
N ARG A 62 -1.23 16.15 4.04
CA ARG A 62 -0.05 15.33 4.30
C ARG A 62 -0.15 14.02 3.55
N ARG A 63 0.93 13.23 3.54
CA ARG A 63 0.87 11.82 3.17
C ARG A 63 0.12 11.05 4.25
N TYR A 64 -0.89 10.30 3.84
CA TYR A 64 -1.58 9.33 4.69
C TYR A 64 -1.10 7.92 4.38
N GLY A 65 -1.03 7.54 3.09
CA GLY A 65 -0.77 6.16 2.68
C GLY A 65 -2.00 5.26 2.82
N PHE A 66 -2.05 4.20 2.02
CA PHE A 66 -3.16 3.22 1.99
C PHE A 66 -2.60 1.80 1.84
N HIS A 67 -3.47 0.79 1.74
CA HIS A 67 -3.10 -0.63 1.85
C HIS A 67 -2.41 -0.98 3.18
N GLY A 68 -2.65 -0.21 4.23
CA GLY A 68 -2.08 -0.42 5.56
C GLY A 68 -2.55 -1.72 6.20
N ILE A 69 -3.77 -2.19 5.88
CA ILE A 69 -4.26 -3.49 6.32
C ILE A 69 -3.39 -4.60 5.70
N SER A 70 -3.21 -4.56 4.39
CA SER A 70 -2.31 -5.49 3.69
C SER A 70 -0.88 -5.42 4.23
N TYR A 71 -0.31 -4.22 4.39
CA TYR A 71 1.06 -4.10 4.90
C TYR A 71 1.24 -4.60 6.34
N SER A 72 0.24 -4.41 7.20
CA SER A 72 0.22 -4.95 8.56
C SER A 72 0.30 -6.49 8.52
N TYR A 73 -0.49 -7.12 7.65
CA TYR A 73 -0.48 -8.56 7.44
C TYR A 73 0.87 -9.03 6.89
N LEU A 74 1.33 -8.44 5.78
CA LEU A 74 2.57 -8.82 5.10
C LEU A 74 3.80 -8.68 6.00
N THR A 75 3.85 -7.65 6.85
CA THR A 75 4.93 -7.46 7.81
C THR A 75 5.02 -8.62 8.80
N ARG A 76 3.88 -9.09 9.32
CA ARG A 76 3.85 -10.23 10.26
C ARG A 76 4.12 -11.56 9.56
N GLU A 77 3.60 -11.74 8.36
CA GLU A 77 3.78 -12.98 7.61
C GLU A 77 5.22 -13.14 7.10
N ALA A 78 5.84 -12.05 6.64
CA ALA A 78 7.28 -12.03 6.34
C ALA A 78 8.11 -12.38 7.59
N ALA A 79 7.75 -11.83 8.76
CA ALA A 79 8.41 -12.15 10.02
C ALA A 79 8.31 -13.64 10.38
N ARG A 80 7.12 -14.23 10.20
CA ARG A 80 6.90 -15.67 10.37
C ARG A 80 7.77 -16.50 9.42
N MET A 81 7.82 -16.14 8.13
CA MET A 81 8.64 -16.84 7.13
C MET A 81 10.14 -16.73 7.41
N LEU A 82 10.60 -15.61 7.97
CA LEU A 82 11.99 -15.37 8.31
C LEU A 82 12.40 -15.89 9.69
N GLY A 83 11.45 -16.38 10.49
CA GLY A 83 11.71 -16.88 11.84
C GLY A 83 12.25 -15.82 12.80
N ARG A 84 11.90 -14.55 12.59
CA ARG A 84 12.39 -13.40 13.37
C ARG A 84 11.24 -12.48 13.77
N PRO A 85 11.31 -11.78 14.93
CA PRO A 85 10.31 -10.79 15.31
C PRO A 85 10.21 -9.66 14.27
N HIS A 86 8.99 -9.21 13.95
CA HIS A 86 8.79 -8.16 12.94
C HIS A 86 9.45 -6.83 13.32
N GLN A 87 9.60 -6.55 14.63
CA GLN A 87 10.25 -5.35 15.14
C GLN A 87 11.75 -5.29 14.85
N GLU A 88 12.35 -6.40 14.41
CA GLU A 88 13.76 -6.48 14.01
C GLU A 88 13.97 -6.43 12.50
N LEU A 89 12.88 -6.32 11.73
CA LEU A 89 12.92 -6.44 10.27
C LEU A 89 12.80 -5.09 9.57
N ASN A 90 13.63 -4.94 8.55
CA ASN A 90 13.54 -3.91 7.55
C ASN A 90 13.02 -4.52 6.24
N LEU A 91 11.84 -4.08 5.80
CA LEU A 91 11.14 -4.68 4.67
C LEU A 91 10.82 -3.62 3.62
N ILE A 92 10.82 -4.03 2.36
CA ILE A 92 10.15 -3.30 1.29
C ILE A 92 8.95 -4.11 0.85
N LEU A 93 7.75 -3.57 1.04
CA LEU A 93 6.49 -4.23 0.73
C LEU A 93 5.91 -3.69 -0.57
N CYS A 94 5.70 -4.55 -1.55
CA CYS A 94 5.15 -4.26 -2.86
C CYS A 94 3.74 -4.85 -2.97
N HIS A 95 2.72 -4.05 -2.66
CA HIS A 95 1.32 -4.42 -2.89
C HIS A 95 0.96 -3.99 -4.32
N LEU A 96 1.00 -4.94 -5.25
CA LEU A 96 0.82 -4.67 -6.67
C LEU A 96 -0.50 -5.30 -7.15
N GLY A 97 -1.52 -4.47 -7.34
CA GLY A 97 -2.83 -4.86 -7.87
C GLY A 97 -3.42 -3.77 -8.75
N ALA A 98 -4.75 -3.79 -8.97
CA ALA A 98 -5.44 -2.73 -9.70
C ALA A 98 -5.18 -1.34 -9.10
N GLY A 99 -5.14 -1.26 -7.76
CA GLY A 99 -4.42 -0.23 -7.02
C GLY A 99 -3.04 -0.78 -6.62
N SER A 100 -1.99 -0.01 -6.83
CA SER A 100 -0.62 -0.45 -6.53
C SER A 100 0.11 0.56 -5.66
N SER A 101 0.78 0.09 -4.61
CA SER A 101 1.63 0.92 -3.76
C SER A 101 2.80 0.13 -3.20
N MET A 102 3.81 0.85 -2.72
CA MET A 102 4.92 0.27 -1.97
C MET A 102 5.11 0.96 -0.62
N CYS A 103 5.63 0.22 0.35
CA CYS A 103 5.95 0.72 1.69
C CYS A 103 7.36 0.29 2.12
N ALA A 104 8.10 1.21 2.72
CA ALA A 104 9.33 0.92 3.45
C ALA A 104 9.01 0.75 4.94
N VAL A 105 9.43 -0.37 5.49
CA VAL A 105 9.26 -0.71 6.91
C VAL A 105 10.62 -0.79 7.56
N ALA A 106 10.83 -0.09 8.67
CA ALA A 106 12.04 -0.18 9.47
C ALA A 106 11.70 -0.58 10.91
N GLY A 107 12.26 -1.71 11.36
CA GLY A 107 11.94 -2.30 12.66
C GLY A 107 10.44 -2.50 12.87
N GLY A 108 9.75 -3.04 11.86
CA GLY A 108 8.31 -3.31 11.91
C GLY A 108 7.38 -2.10 11.81
N ARG A 109 7.90 -0.88 11.60
CA ARG A 109 7.11 0.35 11.46
C ARG A 109 7.23 0.95 10.07
N CYS A 110 6.15 1.52 9.55
CA CYS A 110 6.16 2.27 8.29
C CYS A 110 7.03 3.53 8.45
N VAL A 111 8.05 3.66 7.60
CA VAL A 111 8.88 4.86 7.51
C VAL A 111 8.68 5.62 6.21
N ASP A 112 8.13 4.97 5.18
CA ASP A 112 7.74 5.62 3.93
C ASP A 112 6.67 4.79 3.19
N THR A 113 5.85 5.45 2.36
CA THR A 113 4.86 4.81 1.48
C THR A 113 4.63 5.65 0.21
N THR A 114 4.26 4.98 -0.89
CA THR A 114 4.16 5.65 -2.20
C THR A 114 2.89 6.48 -2.32
N MET A 115 1.76 5.98 -1.81
CA MET A 115 0.49 6.69 -1.87
C MET A 115 0.51 7.91 -0.96
N GLY A 116 -0.29 8.91 -1.33
CA GLY A 116 -0.12 10.28 -0.91
C GLY A 116 -1.18 10.73 0.09
N PHE A 117 -1.65 11.95 -0.17
CA PHE A 117 -2.89 12.45 0.42
C PHE A 117 -4.09 11.59 -0.01
N THR A 118 -4.03 11.07 -1.24
CA THR A 118 -5.01 10.15 -1.83
C THR A 118 -4.30 8.91 -2.40
N PRO A 119 -5.07 7.86 -2.77
CA PRO A 119 -4.54 6.68 -3.45
C PRO A 119 -4.03 6.92 -4.88
N LEU A 120 -4.01 8.16 -5.39
CA LEU A 120 -3.58 8.49 -6.75
C LEU A 120 -2.06 8.60 -6.88
N LYS A 121 -1.38 9.17 -5.88
CA LYS A 121 0.08 9.38 -5.89
C LYS A 121 0.81 8.03 -5.94
N GLY A 122 1.97 8.00 -6.59
CA GLY A 122 2.93 6.92 -6.49
C GLY A 122 3.09 6.16 -7.80
N LEU A 123 2.81 4.86 -7.75
CA LEU A 123 2.93 3.99 -8.91
C LEU A 123 1.89 4.33 -9.97
N MET A 124 2.22 4.07 -11.23
CA MET A 124 1.20 3.86 -12.26
C MET A 124 0.36 2.63 -11.86
N MET A 125 -0.95 2.66 -12.10
CA MET A 125 -1.86 1.57 -11.71
C MET A 125 -2.77 1.18 -12.87
N GLY A 126 -3.82 0.38 -12.61
CA GLY A 126 -4.74 -0.07 -13.66
C GLY A 126 -5.39 1.09 -14.42
N SER A 127 -5.99 2.05 -13.69
CA SER A 127 -6.66 3.22 -14.28
C SER A 127 -6.15 4.57 -13.76
N ARG A 128 -5.21 4.56 -12.81
CA ARG A 128 -4.68 5.75 -12.15
C ARG A 128 -3.31 6.13 -12.70
N CYS A 129 -3.07 7.43 -12.87
CA CYS A 129 -1.81 7.92 -13.48
C CYS A 129 -0.57 7.70 -12.61
N GLY A 130 -0.71 7.67 -11.29
CA GLY A 130 0.44 7.70 -10.38
C GLY A 130 1.09 9.08 -10.34
N ASP A 131 2.40 9.11 -10.06
CA ASP A 131 3.17 10.35 -10.08
C ASP A 131 3.27 10.96 -11.50
N ILE A 132 2.78 12.19 -11.61
CA ILE A 132 2.94 13.09 -12.75
C ILE A 132 3.39 14.47 -12.27
N ASP A 133 3.79 15.33 -13.20
CA ASP A 133 4.03 16.75 -12.89
C ASP A 133 2.71 17.43 -12.48
N PRO A 134 2.60 18.03 -11.28
CA PRO A 134 1.40 18.75 -10.86
C PRO A 134 0.96 19.86 -11.82
N ALA A 135 1.87 20.46 -12.59
CA ALA A 135 1.54 21.51 -13.57
C ALA A 135 0.66 20.98 -14.73
N ILE A 136 0.67 19.67 -14.99
CA ILE A 136 -0.23 19.03 -15.97
C ILE A 136 -1.69 19.21 -15.54
N VAL A 137 -1.98 19.17 -14.24
CA VAL A 137 -3.35 19.39 -13.73
C VAL A 137 -3.84 20.79 -14.09
N THR A 138 -3.02 21.81 -13.85
CA THR A 138 -3.35 23.20 -14.21
C THR A 138 -3.44 23.41 -15.72
N TYR A 139 -2.60 22.72 -16.49
CA TYR A 139 -2.65 22.76 -17.96
C TYR A 139 -3.98 22.20 -18.48
N LEU A 140 -4.41 21.02 -18.00
CA LEU A 140 -5.68 20.40 -18.41
C LEU A 140 -6.89 21.27 -18.05
N LEU A 141 -6.90 21.90 -16.88
CA LEU A 141 -7.94 22.88 -16.55
C LEU A 141 -7.91 24.07 -17.52
N GLY A 142 -6.73 24.53 -17.91
CA GLY A 142 -6.53 25.59 -18.90
C GLY A 142 -7.04 25.26 -20.30
N THR A 143 -7.19 23.98 -20.66
CA THR A 143 -7.80 23.56 -21.94
C THR A 143 -9.33 23.60 -21.93
N GLY A 144 -9.94 23.97 -20.79
CA GLY A 144 -11.39 24.04 -20.61
C GLY A 144 -12.00 22.79 -19.95
N MET A 145 -11.18 21.82 -19.51
CA MET A 145 -11.68 20.72 -18.70
C MET A 145 -12.11 21.21 -17.31
N SER A 146 -13.23 20.70 -16.82
CA SER A 146 -13.66 20.88 -15.43
C SER A 146 -12.78 20.07 -14.46
N VAL A 147 -12.79 20.46 -13.19
CA VAL A 147 -12.14 19.72 -12.09
C VAL A 147 -12.56 18.25 -12.07
N ALA A 148 -13.85 17.97 -12.26
CA ALA A 148 -14.37 16.60 -12.28
C ALA A 148 -13.85 15.78 -13.47
N GLN A 149 -13.71 16.39 -14.65
CA GLN A 149 -13.14 15.72 -15.81
C GLN A 149 -11.65 15.43 -15.62
N VAL A 150 -10.90 16.36 -15.03
CA VAL A 150 -9.49 16.15 -14.72
C VAL A 150 -9.34 15.03 -13.68
N ASP A 151 -10.14 15.02 -12.62
CA ASP A 151 -10.14 13.93 -11.63
C ASP A 151 -10.46 12.57 -12.27
N ASP A 152 -11.45 12.52 -13.17
CA ASP A 152 -11.81 11.29 -13.89
C ASP A 152 -10.68 10.81 -14.80
N VAL A 153 -10.00 11.72 -15.50
CA VAL A 153 -8.80 11.38 -16.29
C VAL A 153 -7.72 10.77 -15.40
N LEU A 154 -7.38 11.43 -14.30
CA LEU A 154 -6.29 11.00 -13.42
C LEU A 154 -6.59 9.66 -12.72
N ASN A 155 -7.85 9.42 -12.33
CA ASN A 155 -8.22 8.24 -11.54
C ASN A 155 -8.78 7.06 -12.34
N LYS A 156 -9.44 7.31 -13.48
CA LYS A 156 -10.23 6.29 -14.20
C LYS A 156 -9.89 6.11 -15.67
N GLN A 157 -9.13 7.03 -16.27
CA GLN A 157 -8.79 6.97 -17.71
C GLN A 157 -7.28 6.99 -17.96
N SER A 158 -6.46 6.88 -16.92
CA SER A 158 -5.00 6.87 -17.00
C SER A 158 -4.45 5.46 -16.75
N GLY A 159 -3.15 5.36 -16.45
CA GLY A 159 -2.51 4.09 -16.11
C GLY A 159 -2.48 3.13 -17.29
N PHE A 160 -2.48 1.83 -17.03
CA PHE A 160 -2.55 0.81 -18.08
C PHE A 160 -3.71 1.07 -19.03
N LYS A 161 -4.90 1.38 -18.50
CA LYS A 161 -6.09 1.64 -19.32
C LYS A 161 -5.88 2.80 -20.29
N GLY A 162 -5.30 3.91 -19.84
CA GLY A 162 -5.05 5.06 -20.68
C GLY A 162 -4.03 4.79 -21.79
N MET A 163 -3.10 3.86 -21.56
CA MET A 163 -2.03 3.54 -22.51
C MET A 163 -2.38 2.39 -23.45
N THR A 164 -3.16 1.40 -23.00
CA THR A 164 -3.40 0.15 -23.74
C THR A 164 -4.88 -0.18 -23.94
N GLY A 165 -5.78 0.59 -23.33
CA GLY A 165 -7.21 0.27 -23.27
C GLY A 165 -7.60 -0.80 -22.24
N SER A 166 -6.65 -1.46 -21.59
CA SER A 166 -6.90 -2.52 -20.59
C SER A 166 -6.43 -2.14 -19.19
N ILE A 167 -7.21 -2.51 -18.18
CA ILE A 167 -6.77 -2.47 -16.76
C ILE A 167 -6.09 -3.78 -16.31
N ASP A 168 -6.23 -4.87 -17.08
CA ASP A 168 -5.67 -6.19 -16.73
C ASP A 168 -4.24 -6.29 -17.22
N VAL A 169 -3.31 -6.32 -16.26
CA VAL A 169 -1.86 -6.41 -16.54
C VAL A 169 -1.49 -7.69 -17.26
N ARG A 170 -2.23 -8.79 -17.08
CA ARG A 170 -1.96 -10.04 -17.82
C ARG A 170 -2.18 -9.84 -19.31
N SER A 171 -3.28 -9.18 -19.68
CA SER A 171 -3.54 -8.82 -21.07
C SER A 171 -2.48 -7.86 -21.62
N VAL A 172 -1.98 -6.94 -20.78
CA VAL A 172 -0.88 -6.03 -21.16
C VAL A 172 0.43 -6.77 -21.38
N GLU A 173 0.77 -7.74 -20.53
CA GLU A 173 1.94 -8.61 -20.69
C GLU A 173 1.83 -9.43 -21.98
N ASP A 174 0.68 -10.05 -22.26
CA ASP A 174 0.45 -10.83 -23.47
C ASP A 174 0.61 -9.99 -24.74
N CYS A 175 0.05 -8.77 -24.80
CA CYS A 175 0.25 -7.89 -25.96
C CYS A 175 1.68 -7.33 -26.06
N ALA A 176 2.34 -7.05 -24.93
CA ALA A 176 3.74 -6.65 -24.93
C ALA A 176 4.66 -7.76 -25.50
N LEU A 177 4.39 -9.02 -25.14
CA LEU A 177 5.09 -10.19 -25.68
C LEU A 177 4.81 -10.42 -27.17
N ARG A 178 3.63 -10.02 -27.66
CA ARG A 178 3.31 -10.01 -29.10
C ARG A 178 3.95 -8.84 -29.87
N GLY A 179 4.66 -7.93 -29.19
CA GLY A 179 5.35 -6.82 -29.83
C GLY A 179 4.53 -5.54 -29.99
N GLU A 180 3.39 -5.41 -29.30
CA GLU A 180 2.58 -4.19 -29.38
C GLU A 180 3.24 -3.05 -28.59
N GLU A 181 3.60 -1.97 -29.30
CA GLU A 181 4.43 -0.87 -28.78
C GLU A 181 3.82 -0.21 -27.53
N ASP A 182 2.52 0.08 -27.56
CA ASP A 182 1.81 0.72 -26.43
C ASP A 182 1.82 -0.17 -25.18
N CYS A 183 1.68 -1.48 -25.34
CA CYS A 183 1.74 -2.44 -24.24
C CYS A 183 3.15 -2.56 -23.66
N GLN A 184 4.17 -2.63 -24.51
CA GLN A 184 5.57 -2.64 -24.10
C GLN A 184 5.92 -1.36 -23.34
N LEU A 185 5.49 -0.20 -23.84
CA LEU A 185 5.70 1.08 -23.20
C LEU A 185 4.98 1.14 -21.84
N ALA A 186 3.72 0.72 -21.76
CA ALA A 186 2.96 0.72 -20.51
C ALA A 186 3.63 -0.16 -19.45
N LEU A 187 4.03 -1.39 -19.81
CA LEU A 187 4.75 -2.28 -18.89
C LEU A 187 6.10 -1.68 -18.46
N ALA A 188 6.86 -1.09 -19.39
CA ALA A 188 8.12 -0.42 -19.08
C ALA A 188 7.93 0.78 -18.13
N VAL A 189 6.88 1.59 -18.31
CA VAL A 189 6.54 2.70 -17.41
C VAL A 189 6.19 2.19 -16.01
N PHE A 190 5.40 1.11 -15.91
CA PHE A 190 5.05 0.49 -14.63
C PHE A 190 6.29 0.01 -13.88
N LEU A 191 7.14 -0.78 -14.55
CA LEU A 191 8.38 -1.32 -14.00
C LEU A 191 9.36 -0.21 -13.62
N ARG A 192 9.48 0.84 -14.45
CA ARG A 192 10.32 2.01 -14.15
C ARG A 192 9.88 2.70 -12.86
N ARG A 193 8.57 2.81 -12.60
CA ARG A 193 8.03 3.39 -11.35
C ARG A 193 8.32 2.49 -10.15
N ILE A 194 8.12 1.18 -10.25
CA ILE A 194 8.46 0.22 -9.19
C ILE A 194 9.95 0.33 -8.84
N ARG A 195 10.83 0.24 -9.85
CA ARG A 195 12.29 0.31 -9.67
C ARG A 195 12.75 1.62 -9.07
N LYS A 196 12.12 2.75 -9.45
CA LYS A 196 12.39 4.06 -8.85
C LYS A 196 12.15 4.04 -7.34
N TYR A 197 11.01 3.49 -6.91
CA TYR A 197 10.67 3.40 -5.49
C TYR A 197 11.47 2.33 -4.74
N LEU A 198 11.81 1.20 -5.39
CA LEU A 198 12.75 0.22 -4.82
C LEU A 198 14.09 0.89 -4.49
N GLY A 199 14.67 1.62 -5.45
CA GLY A 199 15.91 2.37 -5.24
C GLY A 199 15.79 3.39 -4.11
N ALA A 200 14.70 4.16 -4.08
CA ALA A 200 14.46 5.13 -3.01
C ALA A 200 14.40 4.44 -1.64
N TYR A 201 13.67 3.33 -1.51
CA TYR A 201 13.49 2.64 -0.24
C TYR A 201 14.73 1.86 0.22
N LEU A 202 15.54 1.35 -0.71
CA LEU A 202 16.87 0.83 -0.39
C LEU A 202 17.73 1.90 0.29
N VAL A 203 17.66 3.16 -0.20
CA VAL A 203 18.36 4.30 0.42
C VAL A 203 17.71 4.70 1.74
N THR A 204 16.38 4.82 1.81
CA THR A 204 15.63 5.14 3.04
C THR A 204 15.95 4.17 4.18
N LEU A 205 16.16 2.89 3.86
CA LEU A 205 16.52 1.83 4.83
C LEU A 205 18.04 1.69 5.05
N GLY A 206 18.84 2.61 4.51
CA GLY A 206 20.31 2.62 4.68
C GLY A 206 21.01 1.39 4.11
N GLY A 207 20.44 0.78 3.05
CA GLY A 207 20.93 -0.46 2.44
C GLY A 207 20.69 -1.72 3.27
N ARG A 208 20.04 -1.61 4.43
CA ARG A 208 19.74 -2.74 5.32
C ARG A 208 18.31 -3.20 5.08
N VAL A 209 18.14 -4.13 4.16
CA VAL A 209 16.83 -4.72 3.82
C VAL A 209 16.90 -6.22 4.04
N ASP A 210 16.02 -6.75 4.88
CA ASP A 210 15.91 -8.19 5.14
C ASP A 210 15.12 -8.88 4.04
N ALA A 211 14.02 -8.26 3.58
CA ALA A 211 13.23 -8.79 2.47
C ALA A 211 12.53 -7.73 1.62
N ILE A 212 12.37 -8.06 0.33
CA ILE A 212 11.40 -7.45 -0.57
C ILE A 212 10.22 -8.42 -0.71
N VAL A 213 9.01 -7.95 -0.43
CA VAL A 213 7.79 -8.77 -0.41
C VAL A 213 6.87 -8.33 -1.53
N PHE A 214 6.51 -9.24 -2.43
CA PHE A 214 5.49 -9.02 -3.46
C PHE A 214 4.17 -9.64 -3.05
N SER A 215 3.08 -8.89 -3.27
CA SER A 215 1.73 -9.30 -2.89
C SER A 215 0.67 -8.65 -3.79
N ALA A 216 -0.60 -8.98 -3.56
CA ALA A 216 -1.77 -8.63 -4.35
C ALA A 216 -1.75 -9.19 -5.78
N GLY A 217 -2.82 -8.97 -6.53
CA GLY A 217 -3.09 -9.68 -7.78
C GLY A 217 -1.92 -9.74 -8.78
N ILE A 218 -1.22 -8.64 -9.01
CA ILE A 218 -0.04 -8.58 -9.88
C ILE A 218 1.19 -9.14 -9.17
N GLY A 219 1.45 -8.75 -7.92
CA GLY A 219 2.65 -9.18 -7.19
C GLY A 219 2.69 -10.68 -6.92
N GLU A 220 1.52 -11.31 -6.74
CA GLU A 220 1.38 -12.76 -6.51
C GLU A 220 1.49 -13.57 -7.80
N ASN A 221 0.98 -13.06 -8.92
CA ASN A 221 0.81 -13.85 -10.14
C ASN A 221 1.74 -13.44 -11.31
N GLY A 222 2.28 -12.22 -11.30
CA GLY A 222 3.15 -11.70 -12.35
C GLY A 222 4.62 -12.03 -12.10
N SER A 223 5.05 -13.25 -12.43
CA SER A 223 6.46 -13.66 -12.31
C SER A 223 7.38 -12.75 -13.11
N LEU A 224 6.98 -12.38 -14.33
CA LEU A 224 7.71 -11.45 -15.19
C LEU A 224 7.89 -10.08 -14.53
N VAL A 225 6.84 -9.53 -13.92
CA VAL A 225 6.90 -8.25 -13.20
C VAL A 225 7.89 -8.32 -12.04
N ARG A 226 7.88 -9.39 -11.25
CA ARG A 226 8.81 -9.56 -10.13
C ARG A 226 10.26 -9.67 -10.59
N GLU A 227 10.49 -10.44 -11.66
CA GLU A 227 11.81 -10.62 -12.25
C GLU A 227 12.38 -9.29 -12.74
N LEU A 228 11.64 -8.58 -13.59
CA LEU A 228 12.07 -7.29 -14.16
C LEU A 228 12.15 -6.17 -13.09
N ALA A 229 11.33 -6.22 -12.04
CA ALA A 229 11.45 -5.30 -10.91
C ALA A 229 12.77 -5.48 -10.15
N CYS A 230 13.26 -6.72 -10.05
CA CYS A 230 14.49 -7.07 -9.32
C CYS A 230 15.74 -7.14 -10.19
N GLU A 231 15.62 -7.16 -11.52
CA GLU A 231 16.74 -7.28 -12.46
C GLU A 231 17.83 -6.22 -12.23
N GLY A 232 19.11 -6.61 -12.23
CA GLY A 232 20.21 -5.66 -12.10
C GLY A 232 20.38 -5.08 -10.68
N LEU A 233 19.75 -5.68 -9.66
CA LEU A 233 19.90 -5.29 -8.25
C LEU A 233 20.86 -6.21 -7.47
N GLU A 234 21.69 -6.98 -8.16
CA GLU A 234 22.68 -7.89 -7.56
C GLU A 234 23.70 -7.12 -6.72
N TRP A 235 24.06 -5.90 -7.16
CA TRP A 235 24.93 -4.99 -6.40
C TRP A 235 24.31 -4.59 -5.04
N ALA A 236 22.98 -4.58 -4.93
CA ALA A 236 22.25 -4.34 -3.69
C ALA A 236 21.99 -5.65 -2.91
N GLY A 237 22.45 -6.79 -3.43
CA GLY A 237 22.29 -8.11 -2.81
C GLY A 237 20.91 -8.73 -3.05
N VAL A 238 20.21 -8.33 -4.11
CA VAL A 238 18.92 -8.90 -4.55
C VAL A 238 19.17 -9.72 -5.81
N ALA A 239 18.88 -11.02 -5.75
CA ALA A 239 18.90 -11.89 -6.91
C ALA A 239 17.70 -12.86 -6.85
N VAL A 240 16.95 -12.99 -7.94
CA VAL A 240 15.78 -13.87 -8.05
C VAL A 240 16.20 -15.19 -8.71
N ASP A 241 15.69 -16.32 -8.21
CA ASP A 241 15.78 -17.61 -8.89
C ASP A 241 14.59 -17.76 -9.85
N PRO A 242 14.83 -17.82 -11.18
CA PRO A 242 13.75 -17.87 -12.16
C PRO A 242 12.81 -19.07 -11.95
N THR A 243 13.37 -20.24 -11.61
CA THR A 243 12.58 -21.47 -11.40
C THR A 243 11.60 -21.30 -10.24
N SER A 244 12.09 -20.83 -9.09
CA SER A 244 11.26 -20.58 -7.91
C SER A 244 10.25 -19.46 -8.16
N ASN A 245 10.66 -18.42 -8.90
CA ASN A 245 9.79 -17.31 -9.27
C ASN A 245 8.59 -17.77 -10.13
N GLU A 246 8.83 -18.54 -11.18
CA GLU A 246 7.78 -19.09 -12.05
C GLU A 246 6.86 -20.07 -11.31
N ALA A 247 7.41 -20.86 -10.38
CA ALA A 247 6.61 -21.79 -9.58
C ALA A 247 5.66 -21.05 -8.59
N THR A 248 6.02 -19.85 -8.15
CA THR A 248 5.33 -19.11 -7.08
C THR A 248 4.26 -18.17 -7.65
N VAL A 249 3.19 -18.78 -8.19
CA VAL A 249 2.01 -18.12 -8.78
C VAL A 249 0.74 -18.89 -8.43
N ARG A 250 -0.45 -18.34 -8.76
CA ARG A 250 -1.77 -19.00 -8.59
C ARG A 250 -2.04 -19.40 -7.14
N GLY A 251 -1.81 -18.47 -6.21
CA GLY A 251 -2.04 -18.66 -4.78
C GLY A 251 -0.90 -19.37 -4.05
N ARG A 252 0.18 -19.77 -4.74
CA ARG A 252 1.40 -20.27 -4.08
C ARG A 252 2.27 -19.08 -3.67
N GLY A 253 2.50 -18.93 -2.37
CA GLY A 253 3.48 -18.02 -1.78
C GLY A 253 4.79 -18.74 -1.45
N GLY A 254 5.89 -18.00 -1.31
CA GLY A 254 7.20 -18.58 -1.03
C GLY A 254 8.36 -17.62 -1.21
N ALA A 255 9.55 -18.12 -0.90
CA ALA A 255 10.80 -17.42 -1.17
C ALA A 255 11.25 -17.71 -2.61
N ILE A 256 11.61 -16.66 -3.35
CA ILE A 256 11.99 -16.74 -4.76
C ILE A 256 13.40 -16.23 -5.03
N GLN A 257 14.18 -15.88 -4.00
CA GLN A 257 15.55 -15.42 -4.21
C GLN A 257 16.52 -16.55 -4.56
N ALA A 258 17.52 -16.25 -5.38
CA ALA A 258 18.62 -17.16 -5.71
C ALA A 258 19.50 -17.49 -4.49
N PRO A 259 20.19 -18.65 -4.50
CA PRO A 259 21.21 -18.95 -3.51
C PRO A 259 22.25 -17.84 -3.43
N GLY A 260 22.57 -17.39 -2.21
CA GLY A 260 23.54 -16.30 -2.00
C GLY A 260 22.95 -14.88 -2.06
N SER A 261 21.68 -14.71 -2.42
CA SER A 261 21.00 -13.41 -2.28
C SER A 261 20.99 -12.98 -0.81
N ARG A 262 21.54 -11.80 -0.52
CA ARG A 262 21.59 -11.22 0.83
C ARG A 262 20.20 -10.79 1.30
N VAL A 263 19.43 -10.19 0.39
CA VAL A 263 18.05 -9.79 0.62
C VAL A 263 17.14 -10.95 0.22
N LYS A 264 16.17 -11.30 1.06
CA LYS A 264 15.14 -12.27 0.70
C LYS A 264 14.14 -11.65 -0.26
N VAL A 265 13.63 -12.44 -1.19
CA VAL A 265 12.57 -12.00 -2.10
C VAL A 265 11.41 -12.95 -1.89
N LEU A 266 10.31 -12.43 -1.35
CA LEU A 266 9.17 -13.23 -0.91
C LEU A 266 7.95 -12.88 -1.75
N VAL A 267 7.12 -13.88 -2.03
CA VAL A 267 5.77 -13.71 -2.54
C VAL A 267 4.82 -14.18 -1.46
N ILE A 268 3.95 -13.28 -1.00
CA ILE A 268 3.02 -13.57 0.10
C ILE A 268 1.61 -13.19 -0.35
N PRO A 269 0.69 -14.15 -0.49
CA PRO A 269 -0.72 -13.84 -0.70
C PRO A 269 -1.28 -13.02 0.46
N THR A 270 -1.79 -11.82 0.18
CA THR A 270 -2.35 -10.97 1.25
C THR A 270 -3.71 -11.49 1.69
N ASP A 271 -4.00 -11.44 3.00
CA ASP A 271 -5.32 -11.73 3.56
C ASP A 271 -5.78 -10.57 4.44
N GLU A 272 -6.41 -9.58 3.81
CA GLU A 272 -6.90 -8.39 4.50
C GLU A 272 -8.08 -8.71 5.42
N GLN A 273 -8.90 -9.70 5.07
CA GLN A 273 -10.03 -10.13 5.89
C GLN A 273 -9.55 -10.77 7.19
N LEU A 274 -8.52 -11.61 7.13
CA LEU A 274 -7.86 -12.17 8.31
C LEU A 274 -7.24 -11.05 9.16
N GLU A 275 -6.55 -10.09 8.55
CA GLU A 275 -6.00 -8.93 9.28
C GLU A 275 -7.09 -8.16 10.03
N ILE A 276 -8.20 -7.84 9.36
CA ILE A 276 -9.33 -7.13 9.96
C ILE A 276 -9.91 -7.96 11.12
N ALA A 277 -10.07 -9.27 10.94
CA ALA A 277 -10.56 -10.15 11.99
C ALA A 277 -9.61 -10.19 13.19
N GLU A 278 -8.30 -10.29 12.97
CA GLU A 278 -7.30 -10.28 14.03
C GLU A 278 -7.26 -8.94 14.78
N GLN A 279 -7.30 -7.81 14.08
CA GLN A 279 -7.36 -6.49 14.70
C GLN A 279 -8.65 -6.31 15.50
N THR A 280 -9.79 -6.75 14.95
CA THR A 280 -11.07 -6.78 15.65
C THR A 280 -10.97 -7.58 16.95
N MET A 281 -10.42 -8.79 16.89
CA MET A 281 -10.25 -9.64 18.08
C MET A 281 -9.31 -9.02 19.13
N ARG A 282 -8.26 -8.30 18.72
CA ARG A 282 -7.39 -7.56 19.66
C ARG A 282 -8.18 -6.49 20.41
N VAL A 283 -8.99 -5.69 19.70
CA VAL A 283 -9.83 -4.63 20.31
C VAL A 283 -10.89 -5.24 21.24
N VAL A 284 -11.59 -6.29 20.81
CA VAL A 284 -12.60 -6.99 21.63
C VAL A 284 -11.99 -7.49 22.94
N ARG A 285 -10.81 -8.13 22.89
CA ARG A 285 -10.13 -8.65 24.09
C ARG A 285 -9.68 -7.55 25.04
N GLN A 286 -9.21 -6.41 24.51
CA GLN A 286 -8.81 -5.26 25.32
C GLN A 286 -10.01 -4.68 26.09
N GLN A 287 -11.16 -4.54 25.43
CA GLN A 287 -12.39 -4.05 26.06
C GLN A 287 -12.90 -5.00 27.16
N GLN A 288 -12.88 -6.31 26.90
CA GLN A 288 -13.27 -7.31 27.91
C GLN A 288 -12.32 -7.32 29.12
N GLY A 289 -11.02 -7.17 28.89
CA GLY A 289 -10.03 -7.06 29.97
C GLY A 289 -10.18 -5.78 30.81
N ALA A 290 -10.53 -4.65 30.19
CA ALA A 290 -10.81 -3.41 30.90
C ALA A 290 -12.07 -3.52 31.78
N ALA A 291 -13.16 -4.10 31.26
CA ALA A 291 -14.40 -4.29 32.01
C ALA A 291 -14.22 -5.23 33.24
N GLN A 292 -13.34 -6.23 33.15
CA GLN A 292 -13.03 -7.12 34.27
C GLN A 292 -12.11 -6.48 35.32
N GLY A 293 -11.27 -5.51 34.93
CA GLY A 293 -10.35 -4.80 35.83
C GLY A 293 -11.03 -3.74 36.71
N GLU A 294 -12.12 -3.13 36.25
CA GLU A 294 -12.88 -2.14 37.03
C GLU A 294 -13.77 -2.78 38.11
N GLY A 295 -14.21 -4.03 37.92
CA GLY A 295 -14.99 -4.78 38.91
C GLY A 295 -14.21 -5.29 40.13
N GLY A 296 -12.87 -5.25 40.10
CA GLY A 296 -12.00 -5.74 41.17
C GLY A 296 -11.55 -4.70 42.20
N ARG A 297 -11.92 -3.42 42.03
CA ARG A 297 -11.57 -2.33 42.96
C ARG A 297 -12.68 -1.95 43.95
N ALA A 298 -13.80 -2.64 43.91
CA ALA A 298 -14.89 -2.51 44.87
C ALA A 298 -15.06 -3.83 45.66
N ALA A 299 -14.09 -4.12 46.53
CA ALA A 299 -14.19 -5.15 47.57
C ALA A 299 -13.38 -4.71 48.79
#